data_AF-A0A4Q9PZ47-F1
#
_entry.id   AF-A0A4Q9PZ47-F1
#
_cell.length_a   1.000
_cell.length_b   1.000
_cell.length_c   1.000
_cell.angle_alpha   90.00
_cell.angle_beta   90.00
_cell.angle_gamma   90.00
#
_symmetry.space_group_name_H-M   'P 1'
#
loop_
_entity.id
_entity.type
_entity.pdbx_description
1 polymer ?
#
loop_
_entity_poly.entity_id
_entity_poly.type
_entity_poly.pdbx_seq_one_letter_code
_entity_poly.pdbx_strand_id
1 'polypeptide(L)'
;MAFVQTYVGGIQLVSAAGATWAIVPQVGDLTHVDAGFSTTLGRVSSKWFANGTVFGIDISTPQGTTGTVGVPLPGNYTTATVSSADGGGGFVRADESGRYWITDLAGGDHHHSAAFSPAERHLGFNKPSVNT
;
A
#
# COMPACT_ATOMS: atom_id res chain seq x y z
N MET A 1 24.86 -11.33 10.05
CA MET A 1 23.92 -12.14 9.22
C MET A 1 22.52 -11.95 9.79
N ALA A 2 21.65 -11.21 9.11
CA ALA A 2 20.23 -11.13 9.47
C ALA A 2 19.44 -11.92 8.44
N PHE A 3 18.65 -12.88 8.91
CA PHE A 3 17.89 -13.82 8.09
C PHE A 3 16.60 -13.15 7.61
N VAL A 4 16.40 -13.11 6.30
CA VAL A 4 15.24 -12.50 5.64
C VAL A 4 14.11 -13.53 5.58
N GLN A 5 13.04 -13.35 6.35
CA GLN A 5 11.78 -14.08 6.14
C GLN A 5 10.78 -13.18 5.42
N THR A 6 10.98 -12.94 4.13
CA THR A 6 10.01 -12.24 3.28
C THR A 6 9.50 -13.17 2.22
N TYR A 7 8.40 -13.89 2.44
CA TYR A 7 7.57 -14.26 1.30
C TYR A 7 6.09 -14.16 1.66
N VAL A 8 5.38 -13.44 0.79
CA VAL A 8 3.92 -13.24 0.73
C VAL A 8 3.34 -12.14 1.64
N GLY A 9 3.83 -11.95 2.86
CA GLY A 9 3.29 -10.93 3.79
C GLY A 9 3.75 -9.49 3.61
N GLY A 10 4.85 -9.27 2.88
CA GLY A 10 5.43 -7.94 2.66
C GLY A 10 6.15 -7.31 3.86
N ILE A 11 6.18 -7.94 5.04
CA ILE A 11 6.69 -7.27 6.24
C ILE A 11 8.22 -7.39 6.37
N GLN A 12 8.88 -6.27 6.63
CA GLN A 12 10.31 -6.12 6.83
C GLN A 12 10.59 -5.34 8.12
N LEU A 13 11.49 -5.86 8.97
CA LEU A 13 12.01 -5.09 10.11
C LEU A 13 13.23 -4.29 9.67
N VAL A 14 13.22 -2.98 9.92
CA VAL A 14 14.24 -2.05 9.38
C VAL A 14 15.25 -1.62 10.45
N SER A 15 14.92 -1.72 11.75
CA SER A 15 15.84 -1.39 12.84
C SER A 15 15.75 -2.34 14.05
N ALA A 16 16.70 -2.19 14.98
CA ALA A 16 16.82 -3.02 16.18
C ALA A 16 15.50 -3.11 16.97
N ALA A 17 15.21 -4.33 17.45
CA ALA A 17 14.00 -4.70 18.21
C ALA A 17 12.65 -4.50 17.49
N GLY A 18 12.63 -4.05 16.23
CA GLY A 18 11.40 -3.78 15.47
C GLY A 18 10.75 -2.44 15.79
N ALA A 19 11.53 -1.47 16.29
CA ALA A 19 11.08 -0.09 16.48
C ALA A 19 10.65 0.56 15.15
N THR A 20 11.29 0.16 14.04
CA THR A 20 10.83 0.50 12.70
C THR A 20 10.53 -0.72 11.83
N TRP A 21 9.44 -0.61 11.07
CA TRP A 21 8.92 -1.67 10.22
C TRP A 21 8.52 -1.13 8.85
N ALA A 22 8.52 -2.00 7.84
CA ALA A 22 8.01 -1.72 6.51
C ALA A 22 7.07 -2.83 6.07
N ILE A 23 5.92 -2.49 5.49
CA ILE A 23 4.96 -3.45 4.93
C ILE A 23 4.83 -3.16 3.43
N VAL A 24 5.37 -4.06 2.62
CA VAL A 24 5.50 -3.92 1.16
C VAL A 24 4.87 -5.15 0.47
N PRO A 25 3.53 -5.20 0.36
CA PRO A 25 2.81 -6.30 -0.29
C PRO A 25 3.31 -6.56 -1.71
N GLN A 26 3.47 -7.84 -2.05
CA GLN A 26 3.74 -8.32 -3.41
C GLN A 26 2.50 -9.09 -3.88
N VAL A 27 1.65 -8.43 -4.67
CA VAL A 27 0.33 -8.95 -5.00
C VAL A 27 0.43 -10.13 -5.97
N GLY A 28 1.18 -10.00 -7.07
CA GLY A 28 1.24 -11.05 -8.09
C GLY A 28 -0.17 -11.51 -8.51
N ASP A 29 -0.43 -12.82 -8.47
CA ASP A 29 -1.76 -13.42 -8.69
C ASP A 29 -2.56 -13.64 -7.39
N LEU A 30 -2.03 -13.20 -6.23
CA LEU A 30 -2.68 -13.37 -4.94
C LEU A 30 -3.76 -12.30 -4.74
N THR A 31 -4.96 -12.74 -4.37
CA THR A 31 -6.08 -11.83 -4.10
C THR A 31 -6.23 -11.48 -2.63
N HIS A 32 -5.67 -12.32 -1.74
CA HIS A 32 -5.77 -12.17 -0.28
C HIS A 32 -4.53 -12.75 0.39
N VAL A 33 -4.02 -12.06 1.41
CA VAL A 33 -2.95 -12.54 2.28
C VAL A 33 -3.20 -12.08 3.71
N ASP A 34 -2.88 -12.95 4.66
CA ASP A 34 -2.74 -12.63 6.08
C ASP A 34 -1.33 -13.02 6.51
N ALA A 35 -0.59 -12.06 7.05
CA ALA A 35 0.77 -12.27 7.52
C ALA A 35 1.00 -11.55 8.85
N GLY A 36 1.83 -12.14 9.70
CA GLY A 36 2.30 -11.47 10.90
C GLY A 36 3.47 -12.18 11.53
N PHE A 37 4.22 -11.46 12.35
CA PHE A 37 5.32 -11.99 13.13
C PHE A 37 5.35 -11.31 14.50
N SER A 38 5.88 -12.03 15.49
CA SER A 38 6.01 -11.53 16.85
C SER A 38 7.42 -10.98 17.07
N THR A 39 7.50 -9.80 17.69
CA THR A 39 8.75 -9.20 18.18
C THR A 39 8.74 -9.15 19.71
N THR A 40 9.86 -8.76 20.30
CA THR A 40 9.94 -8.46 21.74
C THR A 40 9.06 -7.27 22.15
N LEU A 41 8.70 -6.39 21.22
CA LEU A 41 7.83 -5.23 21.47
C LEU A 41 6.34 -5.54 21.26
N GLY A 42 6.01 -6.69 20.65
CA GLY A 42 4.64 -7.10 20.33
C GLY A 42 4.51 -7.67 18.92
N ARG A 43 3.27 -7.98 18.53
CA ARG A 43 2.98 -8.54 17.20
C ARG A 43 2.85 -7.43 16.17
N VAL A 44 3.42 -7.68 14.99
CA VAL A 44 3.20 -6.88 13.78
C VAL A 44 2.45 -7.77 12.79
N SER A 45 1.36 -7.27 12.21
CA SER A 45 0.61 -7.97 11.18
C SER A 45 0.09 -7.08 10.08
N SER A 46 -0.07 -7.70 8.91
CA SER A 46 -0.66 -7.15 7.71
C SER A 46 -1.64 -8.15 7.15
N LYS A 47 -2.86 -7.68 6.87
CA LYS A 47 -3.85 -8.44 6.12
C LYS A 47 -4.29 -7.57 4.96
N TRP A 48 -4.27 -8.09 3.75
CA TRP A 48 -4.65 -7.31 2.58
C TRP A 48 -5.42 -8.14 1.57
N PHE A 49 -6.17 -7.42 0.74
CA PHE A 49 -6.84 -7.95 -0.43
C PHE A 49 -6.61 -7.06 -1.65
N ALA A 50 -6.67 -7.65 -2.83
CA ALA A 50 -6.59 -6.96 -4.10
C ALA A 50 -7.59 -7.55 -5.09
N ASN A 51 -8.34 -6.70 -5.79
CA ASN A 51 -9.34 -7.13 -6.78
C ASN A 51 -9.23 -6.36 -8.11
N GLY A 52 -8.01 -6.15 -8.61
CA GLY A 52 -7.75 -5.51 -9.92
C GLY A 52 -8.07 -4.02 -10.01
N THR A 53 -9.06 -3.53 -9.25
CA THR A 53 -9.49 -2.12 -9.21
C THR A 53 -9.37 -1.52 -7.81
N VAL A 54 -9.31 -2.34 -6.75
CA VAL A 54 -9.12 -1.90 -5.38
C VAL A 54 -8.04 -2.73 -4.70
N PHE A 55 -7.26 -2.07 -3.84
CA PHE A 55 -6.39 -2.69 -2.85
C PHE A 55 -6.77 -2.20 -1.45
N GLY A 56 -6.96 -3.12 -0.51
CA GLY A 56 -7.23 -2.81 0.89
C GLY A 56 -6.25 -3.51 1.80
N ILE A 57 -5.85 -2.84 2.88
CA ILE A 57 -4.89 -3.35 3.85
C ILE A 57 -5.26 -2.93 5.28
N ASP A 58 -5.25 -3.91 6.17
CA ASP A 58 -5.30 -3.77 7.61
C ASP A 58 -3.91 -4.01 8.17
N ILE A 59 -3.48 -3.13 9.07
CA ILE A 59 -2.18 -3.16 9.73
C ILE A 59 -2.42 -3.10 11.22
N SER A 60 -1.71 -3.94 11.97
CA SER A 60 -1.68 -3.89 13.44
C SER A 60 -0.24 -3.99 13.89
N THR A 61 0.24 -2.96 14.58
CA THR A 61 1.63 -2.83 15.03
C THR A 61 1.67 -2.33 16.47
N PRO A 62 2.73 -2.62 17.25
CA PRO A 62 2.82 -2.12 18.62
C PRO A 62 2.88 -0.59 18.68
N GLN A 63 2.21 0.01 19.65
CA GLN A 63 2.29 1.44 19.91
C GLN A 63 3.74 1.88 20.18
N GLY A 64 4.07 3.11 19.78
CA GLY A 64 5.43 3.66 19.92
C GLY A 64 6.44 3.13 18.91
N THR A 65 6.02 2.28 17.97
CA THR A 65 6.79 1.97 16.75
C THR A 65 6.43 2.96 15.64
N THR A 66 7.17 2.94 14.54
CA THR A 66 6.86 3.74 13.35
C THR A 66 7.22 2.96 12.10
N GLY A 67 6.46 3.12 11.02
CA GLY A 67 6.76 2.37 9.82
C GLY A 67 6.34 3.01 8.52
N THR A 68 6.53 2.25 7.46
CA THR A 68 6.24 2.65 6.09
C THR A 68 5.47 1.56 5.37
N VAL A 69 4.48 1.95 4.57
CA VAL A 69 3.63 1.03 3.81
C VAL A 69 3.75 1.36 2.33
N GLY A 70 4.12 0.35 1.53
CA GLY A 70 4.19 0.48 0.07
C GLY A 70 2.96 -0.12 -0.59
N VAL A 71 1.95 0.71 -0.86
CA VAL A 71 0.70 0.30 -1.52
C VAL A 71 0.96 0.05 -3.01
N PRO A 72 0.80 -1.18 -3.50
CA PRO A 72 1.02 -1.50 -4.91
C PRO A 72 -0.15 -1.06 -5.78
N LEU A 73 0.15 -0.41 -6.90
CA LEU A 73 -0.79 -0.18 -8.00
C LEU A 73 -0.46 -1.18 -9.13
N PRO A 74 -1.42 -1.96 -9.63
CA PRO A 74 -1.20 -2.86 -10.77
C PRO A 74 -0.72 -2.05 -11.98
N GLY A 75 0.16 -2.62 -12.81
CA GLY A 75 0.90 -1.87 -13.86
C GLY A 75 0.08 -1.12 -14.92
N ASN A 76 -1.24 -1.31 -14.96
CA ASN A 76 -2.15 -0.53 -15.81
C ASN A 76 -2.68 0.76 -15.14
N TYR A 77 -2.33 0.99 -13.87
CA TYR A 77 -2.81 2.08 -13.05
C TYR A 77 -1.61 2.87 -12.50
N THR A 78 -1.63 4.19 -12.73
CA THR A 78 -0.62 5.10 -12.19
C THR A 78 -1.19 6.03 -11.12
N THR A 79 -2.50 5.97 -10.90
CA THR A 79 -3.22 6.86 -9.99
C THR A 79 -4.27 6.09 -9.19
N ALA A 80 -4.53 6.57 -7.98
CA ALA A 80 -5.54 5.99 -7.10
C ALA A 80 -6.16 7.07 -6.22
N THR A 81 -7.39 6.82 -5.77
CA THR A 81 -7.98 7.53 -4.65
C THR A 81 -7.75 6.69 -3.40
N VAL A 82 -6.97 7.21 -2.46
CA VAL A 82 -6.67 6.55 -1.19
C VAL A 82 -7.60 7.08 -0.11
N SER A 83 -8.06 6.19 0.77
CA SER A 83 -8.75 6.53 2.00
C SER A 83 -8.11 5.80 3.18
N SER A 84 -8.16 6.44 4.35
CA SER A 84 -7.75 5.89 5.64
C SER A 84 -8.88 6.04 6.64
N ALA A 85 -9.08 5.02 7.48
CA ALA A 85 -10.04 5.09 8.58
C ALA A 85 -9.67 6.17 9.62
N ASP A 86 -8.40 6.57 9.69
CA ASP A 86 -7.88 7.56 10.63
C ASP A 86 -8.24 9.02 10.25
N GLY A 87 -9.06 9.20 9.21
CA GLY A 87 -9.45 10.54 8.74
C GLY A 87 -8.38 11.14 7.84
N GLY A 88 -8.10 10.46 6.72
CA GLY A 88 -7.17 10.93 5.70
C GLY A 88 -7.48 10.29 4.35
N GLY A 89 -6.93 10.87 3.28
CA GLY A 89 -7.14 10.38 1.94
C GLY A 89 -7.02 11.44 0.88
N GLY A 90 -6.94 11.01 -0.37
CA GLY A 90 -6.78 11.91 -1.50
C GLY A 90 -6.39 11.18 -2.77
N PHE A 91 -6.28 11.96 -3.84
CA PHE A 91 -5.76 11.47 -5.11
C PHE A 91 -4.23 11.36 -5.02
N VAL A 92 -3.70 10.18 -5.32
CA VAL A 92 -2.27 9.89 -5.27
C VAL A 92 -1.78 9.39 -6.63
N ARG A 93 -0.48 9.54 -6.87
CA ARG A 93 0.21 8.96 -8.02
C ARG A 93 1.21 7.92 -7.51
N ALA A 94 1.33 6.82 -8.23
CA ALA A 94 2.42 5.88 -8.01
C ALA A 94 3.77 6.50 -8.42
N ASP A 95 4.83 6.06 -7.75
CA ASP A 95 6.21 6.28 -8.18
C ASP A 95 6.58 5.38 -9.38
N GLU A 96 7.83 5.46 -9.81
CA GLU A 96 8.38 4.65 -10.92
C GLU A 96 8.33 3.13 -10.66
N SER A 97 8.21 2.72 -9.39
CA SER A 97 8.05 1.32 -8.99
C SER A 97 6.59 0.84 -9.01
N GLY A 98 5.65 1.71 -9.36
CA GLY A 98 4.22 1.40 -9.34
C GLY A 98 3.65 1.40 -7.92
N ARG A 99 4.22 2.17 -6.98
CA ARG A 99 3.78 2.20 -5.58
C ARG A 99 3.47 3.59 -5.08
N TYR A 100 2.51 3.65 -4.17
CA TYR A 100 2.29 4.79 -3.31
C TYR A 100 2.82 4.47 -1.91
N TRP A 101 3.60 5.39 -1.34
CA TRP A 101 4.23 5.21 -0.03
C TRP A 101 3.51 6.02 1.03
N ILE A 102 3.10 5.34 2.10
CA ILE A 102 2.66 5.96 3.35
C ILE A 102 3.86 5.89 4.30
N THR A 103 4.49 7.03 4.59
CA THR A 103 5.67 7.11 5.46
C THR A 103 5.28 7.59 6.85
N ASP A 104 6.18 7.39 7.81
CA ASP A 104 6.04 7.85 9.20
C ASP A 104 4.72 7.43 9.87
N LEU A 105 4.19 6.26 9.48
CA LEU A 105 2.96 5.73 10.05
C LEU A 105 3.23 5.33 11.50
N ALA A 106 2.53 5.97 12.44
CA ALA A 106 2.64 5.65 13.85
C ALA A 106 2.26 4.18 14.11
N GLY A 107 2.79 3.61 15.17
CA GLY A 107 2.41 2.28 15.62
C GLY A 107 0.97 2.26 16.15
N GLY A 108 0.21 1.25 15.74
CA GLY A 108 -1.20 1.11 16.06
C GLY A 108 -1.93 0.25 15.03
N ASP A 109 -3.26 0.31 15.09
CA ASP A 109 -4.15 -0.31 14.12
C ASP A 109 -4.51 0.70 13.03
N HIS A 110 -4.33 0.32 11.77
CA HIS A 110 -4.61 1.16 10.61
C HIS A 110 -5.38 0.40 9.55
N HIS A 111 -6.32 1.08 8.92
CA HIS A 111 -7.04 0.59 7.75
C HIS A 111 -6.87 1.57 6.59
N HIS A 112 -6.36 1.06 5.47
CA HIS A 112 -6.19 1.83 4.24
C HIS A 112 -6.82 1.11 3.06
N SER A 113 -7.40 1.89 2.15
CA SER A 113 -7.86 1.38 0.86
C SER A 113 -7.45 2.33 -0.27
N ALA A 114 -7.18 1.76 -1.44
CA ALA A 114 -6.83 2.48 -2.66
C ALA A 114 -7.72 1.99 -3.79
N ALA A 115 -8.54 2.88 -4.33
CA ALA A 115 -9.32 2.63 -5.54
C ALA A 115 -8.54 3.14 -6.76
N PHE A 116 -8.20 2.25 -7.68
CA PHE A 116 -7.36 2.57 -8.82
C PHE A 116 -8.16 3.29 -9.91
N SER A 117 -7.60 4.39 -10.39
CA SER A 117 -8.19 5.18 -11.46
C SER A 117 -7.52 4.79 -12.78
N PRO A 118 -8.26 4.28 -13.77
CA PRO A 118 -7.67 3.94 -15.07
C PRO A 118 -6.90 5.15 -15.61
N ALA A 119 -5.73 4.91 -16.19
CA ALA A 119 -5.12 5.93 -17.01
C ALA A 119 -6.16 6.32 -18.07
N GLU A 120 -6.57 7.59 -18.10
CA GLU A 120 -7.49 8.07 -19.11
C GLU A 120 -6.97 7.59 -20.47
N ARG A 121 -7.71 6.71 -21.14
CA ARG A 121 -7.40 6.43 -22.53
C ARG A 121 -7.54 7.78 -23.22
N HIS A 122 -6.41 8.36 -23.62
CA HIS A 122 -6.36 9.45 -24.56
C HIS A 122 -6.87 8.92 -25.91
N LEU A 123 -8.17 8.65 -25.99
CA LEU A 123 -8.89 8.58 -27.24
C LEU A 123 -8.99 10.04 -27.68
N GLY A 124 -8.07 10.43 -28.56
CA GLY A 124 -8.09 11.70 -29.24
C GLY A 124 -9.42 11.87 -29.98
N PHE A 125 -10.41 12.45 -29.30
CA PHE A 125 -11.53 13.09 -29.97
C PHE A 125 -11.07 14.49 -30.35
N ASN A 126 -10.48 14.59 -31.53
CA ASN A 126 -10.36 15.86 -32.25
C ASN A 126 -11.79 16.40 -32.42
N LYS A 127 -12.20 17.39 -31.61
CA LYS A 127 -13.45 18.10 -31.87
C LYS A 127 -13.25 18.88 -33.17
N PRO A 128 -14.08 18.72 -34.21
CA PRO A 128 -14.02 19.63 -35.33
C PRO A 128 -14.41 21.01 -34.82
N SER A 129 -13.53 21.98 -35.03
CA SER A 129 -13.81 23.39 -34.77
C SER A 129 -14.92 23.81 -35.74
N VAL A 130 -16.16 23.87 -35.28
CA VAL A 130 -17.20 24.63 -35.97
C VAL A 130 -16.90 26.10 -35.70
N ASN A 131 -16.51 26.80 -36.75
CA ASN A 131 -16.32 28.23 -36.75
C ASN A 131 -17.61 28.83 -37.34
N THR A 132 -18.38 29.55 -36.52
CA THR A 132 -19.43 30.48 -36.95
C THR A 132 -19.34 31.73 -36.09
#